data_AF-A0A399PNS1-F1
#
_entry.id   AF-A0A399PNS1-F1
#
_cell.length_a   1.000
_cell.length_b   1.000
_cell.length_c   1.000
_cell.angle_alpha   90.00
_cell.angle_beta   90.00
_cell.angle_gamma   90.00
#
_symmetry.space_group_name_H-M   'P 1'
#
loop_
_entity.id
_entity.type
_entity.pdbx_description
1 polymer ?
#
loop_
_entity_poly.entity_id
_entity_poly.type
_entity_poly.pdbx_seq_one_letter_code
_entity_poly.pdbx_strand_id
1 'polypeptide(L)'
;MSDVPTVDDLERAVDEALARGDATAAAHAIAMAWPHHVDLHPRRIRDLYDRVPPAAWEDDAWLVSGLAATYRGTSETDRRASLPYRSAVDLLLTADPPPAPIVRAAVLVHRAAGDRRVGRLAEARASLAEARRILDTERGAPLSVRISLQATLALQDGLVLAHLGAFTAARDELRTAEALAERHLVRTDRLECRGALAYVAYCLGEIEEARELVGRARELLSGAGSGPELARSGFRAPAEIAAALIAVDETR
;
A
#
# COMPACT_ATOMS: atom_id res chain seq x y z
N MET A 1 -5.97 5.44 20.30
CA MET A 1 -5.67 4.73 19.05
C MET A 1 -6.91 3.91 18.75
N SER A 2 -7.63 4.22 17.67
CA SER A 2 -8.76 3.38 17.27
C SER A 2 -8.16 2.04 16.85
N ASP A 3 -8.62 0.95 17.46
CA ASP A 3 -8.29 -0.39 17.00
C ASP A 3 -8.75 -0.48 15.53
N VAL A 4 -7.83 -0.78 14.61
CA VAL A 4 -8.22 -1.00 13.21
C VAL A 4 -9.04 -2.29 13.23
N PRO A 5 -10.30 -2.27 12.76
CA PRO A 5 -11.15 -3.46 12.76
C PRO A 5 -10.44 -4.63 12.08
N THR A 6 -10.67 -5.85 12.54
CA THR A 6 -10.10 -7.03 11.86
C THR A 6 -10.79 -7.25 10.51
N VAL A 7 -10.17 -8.05 9.63
CA VAL A 7 -10.83 -8.44 8.37
C VAL A 7 -12.12 -9.24 8.63
N ASP A 8 -12.21 -9.96 9.75
CA ASP A 8 -13.42 -10.66 10.17
C ASP A 8 -14.53 -9.67 10.56
N ASP A 9 -14.17 -8.53 11.18
CA ASP A 9 -15.12 -7.46 11.50
C ASP A 9 -15.64 -6.76 10.24
N LEU A 10 -14.77 -6.57 9.24
CA LEU A 10 -15.16 -6.06 7.93
C LEU A 10 -16.15 -7.01 7.24
N GLU A 11 -15.86 -8.30 7.19
CA GLU A 11 -16.75 -9.29 6.59
C GLU A 11 -18.12 -9.29 7.26
N ARG A 12 -18.15 -9.24 8.59
CA ARG A 12 -19.39 -9.15 9.36
C ARG A 12 -20.17 -7.87 9.05
N ALA A 13 -19.50 -6.72 8.99
CA ALA A 13 -20.15 -5.45 8.67
C ALA A 13 -20.79 -5.45 7.27
N VAL A 14 -20.13 -6.08 6.28
CA VAL A 14 -20.67 -6.25 4.93
C VAL A 14 -21.87 -7.21 4.93
N ASP A 15 -21.76 -8.36 5.58
CA ASP A 15 -22.85 -9.34 5.66
C ASP A 15 -24.09 -8.77 6.35
N GLU A 16 -23.90 -8.00 7.43
CA GLU A 16 -24.98 -7.32 8.13
C GLU A 16 -25.67 -6.25 7.26
N ALA A 17 -24.90 -5.48 6.48
CA ALA A 17 -25.47 -4.51 5.54
C ALA A 17 -26.26 -5.19 4.41
N LEU A 18 -25.72 -6.27 3.84
CA LEU A 18 -26.40 -7.05 2.80
C LEU A 18 -27.67 -7.74 3.33
N ALA A 19 -27.66 -8.25 4.57
CA ALA A 19 -28.84 -8.82 5.21
C ALA A 19 -29.98 -7.80 5.40
N ARG A 20 -29.66 -6.50 5.48
CA ARG A 20 -30.63 -5.40 5.51
C ARG A 20 -31.04 -4.91 4.11
N GLY A 21 -30.47 -5.47 3.04
CA GLY A 21 -30.67 -5.04 1.66
C GLY A 21 -29.95 -3.74 1.30
N ASP A 22 -28.94 -3.32 2.08
CA ASP A 22 -28.24 -2.05 1.91
C ASP A 22 -26.86 -2.27 1.26
N ALA A 23 -26.87 -2.41 -0.08
CA ALA A 23 -25.65 -2.59 -0.86
C ALA A 23 -24.70 -1.38 -0.78
N THR A 24 -25.24 -0.17 -0.62
CA THR A 24 -24.44 1.06 -0.49
C THR A 24 -23.66 1.07 0.82
N ALA A 25 -24.28 0.69 1.94
CA ALA A 25 -23.58 0.55 3.21
C ALA A 25 -22.50 -0.54 3.16
N ALA A 26 -22.76 -1.65 2.46
CA ALA A 26 -21.77 -2.70 2.25
C ALA A 26 -20.56 -2.18 1.45
N ALA A 27 -20.79 -1.49 0.32
CA ALA A 27 -19.74 -0.86 -0.47
C ALA A 27 -18.95 0.19 0.34
N HIS A 28 -19.63 0.98 1.16
CA HIS A 28 -18.99 1.96 2.04
C HIS A 28 -18.08 1.29 3.09
N ALA A 29 -18.51 0.18 3.69
CA ALA A 29 -17.68 -0.58 4.63
C ALA A 29 -16.40 -1.08 3.95
N ILE A 30 -16.50 -1.60 2.72
CA ILE A 30 -15.33 -2.00 1.92
C ILE A 30 -14.42 -0.78 1.67
N ALA A 31 -14.98 0.34 1.21
CA ALA A 31 -14.24 1.57 0.90
C ALA A 31 -13.38 2.05 2.08
N MET A 32 -13.91 1.96 3.30
CA MET A 32 -13.22 2.43 4.51
C MET A 32 -12.10 1.50 4.98
N ALA A 33 -12.21 0.19 4.72
CA ALA A 33 -11.37 -0.81 5.36
C ALA A 33 -10.39 -1.50 4.41
N TRP A 34 -10.68 -1.60 3.10
CA TRP A 34 -9.84 -2.36 2.17
C TRP A 34 -8.35 -1.98 2.20
N PRO A 35 -7.92 -0.70 2.34
CA PRO A 35 -6.50 -0.35 2.32
C PRO A 35 -5.72 -0.97 3.48
N HIS A 36 -6.39 -1.23 4.60
CA HIS A 36 -5.78 -1.79 5.80
C HIS A 36 -5.62 -3.31 5.72
N HIS A 37 -6.33 -3.97 4.81
CA HIS A 37 -6.44 -5.43 4.77
C HIS A 37 -5.96 -6.07 3.46
N VAL A 38 -6.01 -5.33 2.34
CA VAL A 38 -5.80 -5.91 1.01
C VAL A 38 -4.41 -6.55 0.84
N ASP A 39 -3.41 -6.05 1.54
CA ASP A 39 -2.04 -6.54 1.46
C ASP A 39 -1.86 -7.93 2.08
N LEU A 40 -2.59 -8.24 3.15
CA LEU A 40 -2.52 -9.53 3.86
C LEU A 40 -3.66 -10.47 3.50
N HIS A 41 -4.81 -9.93 3.08
CA HIS A 41 -6.03 -10.68 2.82
C HIS A 41 -6.64 -10.38 1.44
N PRO A 42 -5.85 -10.37 0.34
CA PRO A 42 -6.35 -9.94 -0.98
C PRO A 42 -7.55 -10.75 -1.47
N ARG A 43 -7.54 -12.07 -1.26
CA ARG A 43 -8.66 -12.97 -1.66
C ARG A 43 -9.93 -12.66 -0.88
N ARG A 44 -9.84 -12.54 0.44
CA ARG A 44 -10.99 -12.22 1.30
C ARG A 44 -11.61 -10.87 0.94
N ILE A 45 -10.78 -9.87 0.62
CA ILE A 45 -11.27 -8.58 0.12
C ILE A 45 -11.96 -8.74 -1.24
N ARG A 46 -11.42 -9.54 -2.16
CA ARG A 46 -12.07 -9.81 -3.44
C ARG A 46 -13.42 -10.50 -3.29
N ASP A 47 -13.52 -11.48 -2.39
CA ASP A 47 -14.75 -12.19 -2.09
C ASP A 47 -15.84 -11.25 -1.52
N LEU A 48 -15.48 -10.08 -0.96
CA LEU A 48 -16.45 -9.04 -0.59
C LEU A 48 -17.04 -8.36 -1.83
N TYR A 49 -16.23 -8.02 -2.83
CA TYR A 49 -16.70 -7.42 -4.09
C TYR A 49 -17.66 -8.36 -4.83
N ASP A 50 -17.40 -9.67 -4.81
CA ASP A 50 -18.26 -10.67 -5.45
C ASP A 50 -19.64 -10.82 -4.77
N ARG A 51 -19.75 -10.41 -3.50
CA ARG A 51 -21.01 -10.43 -2.73
C ARG A 51 -21.85 -9.16 -2.91
N VAL A 52 -21.21 -8.03 -3.21
CA VAL A 52 -21.90 -6.73 -3.32
C VAL A 52 -22.31 -6.49 -4.78
N PRO A 53 -23.58 -6.12 -5.06
CA PRO A 53 -24.03 -5.81 -6.43
C PRO A 53 -23.11 -4.80 -7.14
N PRO A 54 -22.71 -5.04 -8.41
CA PRO A 54 -21.77 -4.17 -9.14
C PRO A 54 -22.16 -2.69 -9.16
N ALA A 55 -23.45 -2.40 -9.31
CA ALA A 55 -23.99 -1.03 -9.32
C ALA A 55 -23.69 -0.22 -8.03
N ALA A 56 -23.29 -0.88 -6.93
CA ALA A 56 -22.91 -0.18 -5.70
C ALA A 56 -21.43 0.26 -5.66
N TRP A 57 -20.59 -0.19 -6.61
CA TRP A 57 -19.15 0.07 -6.55
C TRP A 57 -18.45 0.29 -7.90
N GLU A 58 -19.04 -0.11 -9.03
CA GLU A 58 -18.35 -0.11 -10.34
C GLU A 58 -18.02 1.30 -10.89
N ASP A 59 -18.80 2.31 -10.48
CA ASP A 59 -18.59 3.71 -10.85
C ASP A 59 -17.71 4.48 -9.84
N ASP A 60 -17.30 3.84 -8.74
CA ASP A 60 -16.47 4.47 -7.71
C ASP A 60 -14.98 4.15 -7.93
N ALA A 61 -14.21 5.16 -8.34
CA ALA A 61 -12.78 5.04 -8.61
C ALA A 61 -11.98 4.46 -7.42
N TRP A 62 -12.39 4.75 -6.19
CA TRP A 62 -11.73 4.25 -4.98
C TRP A 62 -11.98 2.77 -4.76
N LEU A 63 -13.23 2.32 -4.96
CA LEU A 63 -13.59 0.91 -4.86
C LEU A 63 -13.00 0.07 -6.00
N VAL A 64 -13.04 0.56 -7.24
CA VAL A 64 -12.39 -0.13 -8.37
C VAL A 64 -10.86 -0.22 -8.16
N SER A 65 -10.23 0.81 -7.59
CA SER A 65 -8.82 0.76 -7.17
C SER A 65 -8.58 -0.29 -6.07
N GLY A 66 -9.51 -0.44 -5.13
CA GLY A 66 -9.48 -1.49 -4.11
C GLY A 66 -9.56 -2.90 -4.71
N LEU A 67 -10.47 -3.13 -5.66
CA LEU A 67 -10.55 -4.40 -6.40
C LEU A 67 -9.25 -4.68 -7.17
N ALA A 68 -8.72 -3.68 -7.88
CA ALA A 68 -7.42 -3.77 -8.56
C ALA A 68 -6.27 -4.09 -7.59
N ALA A 69 -6.36 -3.60 -6.34
CA ALA A 69 -5.36 -3.86 -5.30
C ALA A 69 -5.34 -5.32 -4.84
N THR A 70 -6.47 -6.03 -4.89
CA THR A 70 -6.54 -7.46 -4.53
C THR A 70 -5.65 -8.35 -5.40
N TYR A 71 -5.26 -7.86 -6.58
CA TYR A 71 -4.41 -8.58 -7.52
C TYR A 71 -2.91 -8.24 -7.38
N ARG A 72 -2.53 -7.41 -6.39
CA ARG A 72 -1.12 -7.03 -6.16
C ARG A 72 -0.26 -8.17 -5.58
N GLY A 73 -0.88 -9.21 -5.02
CA GLY A 73 -0.20 -10.29 -4.29
C GLY A 73 -0.66 -11.72 -4.62
N THR A 74 0.30 -12.64 -4.43
CA THR A 74 0.23 -14.12 -4.31
C THR A 74 0.52 -15.03 -5.52
N SER A 75 0.44 -14.58 -6.78
CA SER A 75 1.02 -15.32 -7.92
C SER A 75 1.41 -14.41 -9.09
N GLU A 76 2.26 -14.89 -10.01
CA GLU A 76 2.61 -14.13 -11.23
C GLU A 76 1.38 -13.90 -12.13
N THR A 77 0.50 -14.89 -12.23
CA THR A 77 -0.77 -14.83 -12.96
C THR A 77 -1.71 -13.79 -12.37
N ASP A 78 -1.77 -13.66 -11.04
CA ASP A 78 -2.63 -12.68 -10.36
C ASP A 78 -2.17 -11.23 -10.62
N ARG A 79 -0.86 -10.98 -10.68
CA ARG A 79 -0.33 -9.61 -10.82
C ARG A 79 -0.74 -8.94 -12.13
N ARG A 80 -0.74 -9.67 -13.25
CA ARG A 80 -1.16 -9.13 -14.55
C ARG A 80 -2.68 -9.00 -14.68
N ALA A 81 -3.44 -9.80 -13.92
CA ALA A 81 -4.91 -9.69 -13.88
C ALA A 81 -5.40 -8.33 -13.33
N SER A 82 -4.54 -7.59 -12.62
CA SER A 82 -4.85 -6.22 -12.17
C SER A 82 -4.91 -5.18 -13.29
N LEU A 83 -4.27 -5.42 -14.44
CA LEU A 83 -4.09 -4.39 -15.48
C LEU A 83 -5.42 -3.88 -16.07
N PRO A 84 -6.40 -4.73 -16.43
CA PRO A 84 -7.69 -4.26 -16.92
C PRO A 84 -8.44 -3.38 -15.92
N TYR A 85 -8.41 -3.74 -14.62
CA TYR A 85 -9.02 -2.92 -13.57
C TYR A 85 -8.35 -1.55 -13.43
N ARG A 86 -7.04 -1.47 -13.58
CA ARG A 86 -6.32 -0.18 -13.57
C ARG A 86 -6.69 0.67 -14.79
N SER A 87 -6.86 0.07 -15.96
CA SER A 87 -7.37 0.78 -17.14
C SER A 87 -8.80 1.28 -16.94
N ALA A 88 -9.65 0.55 -16.21
CA ALA A 88 -10.99 1.03 -15.84
C ALA A 88 -10.90 2.23 -14.87
N VAL A 89 -10.00 2.18 -13.88
CA VAL A 89 -9.74 3.31 -12.97
C VAL A 89 -9.33 4.58 -13.74
N ASP A 90 -8.57 4.45 -14.84
CA ASP A 90 -8.16 5.61 -15.66
C ASP A 90 -9.36 6.37 -16.24
N LEU A 91 -10.38 5.63 -16.69
CA LEU A 91 -11.62 6.23 -17.18
C LEU A 91 -12.34 6.96 -16.05
N LEU A 92 -12.47 6.33 -14.87
CA LEU A 92 -13.14 6.92 -13.70
C LEU A 92 -12.43 8.16 -13.16
N LEU A 93 -11.09 8.21 -13.21
CA LEU A 93 -10.31 9.39 -12.81
C LEU A 93 -10.52 10.60 -13.74
N THR A 94 -11.01 10.37 -14.96
CA THR A 94 -11.30 11.39 -15.98
C THR A 94 -12.79 11.66 -16.18
N ALA A 95 -13.65 11.08 -15.33
CA ALA A 95 -15.09 11.33 -15.35
C ALA A 95 -15.43 12.82 -15.15
N ASP A 96 -16.63 13.22 -15.56
CA ASP A 96 -17.16 14.58 -15.36
C ASP A 96 -18.47 14.52 -14.54
N PRO A 97 -18.49 15.06 -13.30
CA PRO A 97 -17.37 15.70 -12.60
C PRO A 97 -16.30 14.68 -12.18
N PRO A 98 -15.01 15.09 -12.08
CA PRO A 98 -13.96 14.19 -11.63
C PRO A 98 -14.11 13.85 -10.15
N PRO A 99 -13.55 12.70 -9.70
CA PRO A 99 -13.50 12.38 -8.27
C PRO A 99 -12.79 13.49 -7.47
N ALA A 100 -13.14 13.62 -6.19
CA ALA A 100 -12.53 14.60 -5.30
C ALA A 100 -10.98 14.48 -5.35
N PRO A 101 -10.22 15.60 -5.27
CA PRO A 101 -8.77 15.55 -5.45
C PRO A 101 -8.07 14.58 -4.48
N ILE A 102 -8.52 14.51 -3.23
CA ILE A 102 -7.96 13.57 -2.24
C ILE A 102 -8.15 12.09 -2.65
N VAL A 103 -9.29 11.76 -3.26
CA VAL A 103 -9.58 10.41 -3.78
C VAL A 103 -8.68 10.13 -4.98
N ARG A 104 -8.53 11.09 -5.89
CA ARG A 104 -7.62 10.96 -7.04
C ARG A 104 -6.18 10.68 -6.59
N ALA A 105 -5.67 11.45 -5.62
CA ALA A 105 -4.34 11.22 -5.06
C ALA A 105 -4.20 9.85 -4.40
N ALA A 106 -5.20 9.41 -3.62
CA ALA A 106 -5.20 8.09 -2.99
C ALA A 106 -5.15 6.96 -4.03
N VAL A 107 -6.02 7.03 -5.04
CA VAL A 107 -6.04 6.08 -6.16
C VAL A 107 -4.69 6.01 -6.87
N LEU A 108 -4.06 7.16 -7.14
CA LEU A 108 -2.76 7.23 -7.82
C LEU A 108 -1.62 6.60 -6.99
N VAL A 109 -1.58 6.81 -5.68
CA VAL A 109 -0.60 6.16 -4.78
C VAL A 109 -0.77 4.64 -4.80
N HIS A 110 -2.01 4.17 -4.72
CA HIS A 110 -2.32 2.75 -4.79
C HIS A 110 -2.00 2.16 -6.17
N ARG A 111 -2.31 2.86 -7.26
CA ARG A 111 -1.89 2.48 -8.61
C ARG A 111 -0.38 2.31 -8.70
N ALA A 112 0.40 3.27 -8.21
CA ALA A 112 1.85 3.21 -8.24
C ALA A 112 2.41 1.99 -7.52
N ALA A 113 1.85 1.63 -6.36
CA ALA A 113 2.20 0.39 -5.67
C ALA A 113 1.96 -0.84 -6.55
N GLY A 114 0.85 -0.88 -7.27
CA GLY A 114 0.54 -1.94 -8.22
C GLY A 114 1.48 -1.98 -9.44
N ASP A 115 1.80 -0.83 -10.02
CA ASP A 115 2.67 -0.70 -11.20
C ASP A 115 4.12 -1.08 -10.87
N ARG A 116 4.61 -0.67 -9.70
CA ARG A 116 5.91 -1.09 -9.16
C ARG A 116 6.05 -2.62 -9.11
N ARG A 117 5.02 -3.33 -8.62
CA ARG A 117 5.04 -4.79 -8.45
C ARG A 117 5.08 -5.59 -9.76
N VAL A 118 4.80 -4.94 -10.90
CA VAL A 118 4.89 -5.52 -12.26
C VAL A 118 6.00 -4.90 -13.11
N GLY A 119 6.88 -4.10 -12.51
CA GLY A 119 8.03 -3.50 -13.19
C GLY A 119 7.70 -2.28 -14.05
N ARG A 120 6.48 -1.73 -13.97
CA ARG A 120 6.05 -0.50 -14.66
C ARG A 120 6.49 0.74 -13.88
N LEU A 121 7.80 0.88 -13.70
CA LEU A 121 8.38 1.89 -12.80
C LEU A 121 8.16 3.32 -13.31
N ALA A 122 8.14 3.54 -14.63
CA ALA A 122 7.87 4.85 -15.20
C ALA A 122 6.44 5.33 -14.91
N GLU A 123 5.46 4.45 -15.06
CA GLU A 123 4.05 4.70 -14.76
C GLU A 123 3.81 4.91 -13.27
N ALA A 124 4.50 4.12 -12.42
CA ALA A 124 4.47 4.31 -10.98
C ALA A 124 4.98 5.71 -10.59
N ARG A 125 6.12 6.15 -11.16
CA ARG A 125 6.65 7.50 -10.92
C ARG A 125 5.72 8.60 -11.40
N ALA A 126 5.15 8.46 -12.59
CA ALA A 126 4.21 9.44 -13.12
C ALA A 126 2.98 9.59 -12.19
N SER A 127 2.45 8.47 -11.70
CA SER A 127 1.32 8.48 -10.77
C SER A 127 1.67 9.13 -9.43
N LEU A 128 2.85 8.86 -8.88
CA LEU A 128 3.30 9.46 -7.62
C LEU A 128 3.59 10.95 -7.75
N ALA A 129 4.18 11.39 -8.87
CA ALA A 129 4.40 12.80 -9.15
C ALA A 129 3.06 13.56 -9.26
N GLU A 130 2.06 12.97 -9.90
CA GLU A 130 0.71 13.51 -9.97
C GLU A 130 0.06 13.60 -8.59
N ALA A 131 0.09 12.50 -7.83
CA ALA A 131 -0.45 12.46 -6.48
C ALA A 131 0.20 13.53 -5.57
N ARG A 132 1.52 13.72 -5.66
CA ARG A 132 2.24 14.73 -4.89
C ARG A 132 1.77 16.14 -5.23
N ARG A 133 1.68 16.47 -6.53
CA ARG A 133 1.12 17.76 -6.98
C ARG A 133 -0.28 18.03 -6.43
N ILE A 134 -1.15 17.02 -6.44
CA ILE A 134 -2.51 17.14 -5.89
C ILE A 134 -2.43 17.43 -4.39
N LEU A 135 -1.65 16.66 -3.63
CA LEU A 135 -1.55 16.82 -2.17
C LEU A 135 -0.92 18.14 -1.75
N ASP A 136 0.02 18.68 -2.53
CA ASP A 136 0.65 19.97 -2.27
C ASP A 136 -0.32 21.16 -2.44
N THR A 137 -1.36 20.98 -3.26
CA THR A 137 -2.34 22.03 -3.58
C THR A 137 -3.69 21.83 -2.89
N GLU A 138 -3.99 20.62 -2.42
CA GLU A 138 -5.26 20.26 -1.79
C GLU A 138 -5.44 20.94 -0.41
N ARG A 139 -6.58 21.62 -0.23
CA ARG A 139 -6.91 22.43 0.97
C ARG A 139 -8.21 22.01 1.66
N GLY A 140 -9.08 21.25 1.00
CA GLY A 140 -10.40 20.84 1.49
C GLY A 140 -10.41 19.52 2.28
N ALA A 141 -9.39 18.69 2.14
CA ALA A 141 -9.26 17.44 2.91
C ALA A 141 -8.80 17.68 4.37
N PRO A 142 -9.25 16.87 5.34
CA PRO A 142 -8.71 16.91 6.70
C PRO A 142 -7.20 16.72 6.73
N LEU A 143 -6.51 17.51 7.56
CA LEU A 143 -5.04 17.48 7.64
C LEU A 143 -4.49 16.09 7.97
N SER A 144 -5.14 15.34 8.86
CA SER A 144 -4.75 13.98 9.23
C SER A 144 -4.82 13.00 8.05
N VAL A 145 -5.84 13.12 7.19
CA VAL A 145 -5.99 12.30 5.99
C VAL A 145 -4.87 12.62 5.00
N ARG A 146 -4.61 13.91 4.78
CA ARG A 146 -3.55 14.36 3.87
C ARG A 146 -2.16 13.90 4.35
N ILE A 147 -1.84 14.03 5.63
CA ILE A 147 -0.56 13.56 6.20
C ILE A 147 -0.44 12.04 6.08
N SER A 148 -1.53 11.30 6.33
CA SER A 148 -1.50 9.84 6.20
C SER A 148 -1.19 9.41 4.76
N LEU A 149 -1.84 10.06 3.80
CA LEU A 149 -1.60 9.79 2.39
C LEU A 149 -0.20 10.24 1.92
N GLN A 150 0.33 11.35 2.46
CA GLN A 150 1.71 11.78 2.21
C GLN A 150 2.74 10.76 2.74
N ALA A 151 2.48 10.11 3.88
CA ALA A 151 3.34 9.04 4.39
C ALA A 151 3.36 7.84 3.44
N THR A 152 2.19 7.39 2.97
CA THR A 152 2.09 6.29 1.99
C THR A 152 2.72 6.67 0.66
N LEU A 153 2.56 7.92 0.21
CA LEU A 153 3.20 8.44 -1.00
C LEU A 153 4.72 8.36 -0.88
N ALA A 154 5.29 8.91 0.20
CA ALA A 154 6.74 8.89 0.44
C ALA A 154 7.29 7.45 0.47
N LEU A 155 6.55 6.52 1.09
CA LEU A 155 6.90 5.10 1.06
C LEU A 155 6.97 4.56 -0.39
N GLN A 156 5.90 4.74 -1.18
CA GLN A 156 5.87 4.18 -2.53
C GLN A 156 6.91 4.86 -3.45
N ASP A 157 7.16 6.15 -3.31
CA ASP A 157 8.18 6.89 -4.04
C ASP A 157 9.59 6.39 -3.69
N GLY A 158 9.89 6.28 -2.40
CA GLY A 158 11.12 5.69 -1.91
C GLY A 158 11.37 4.26 -2.42
N LEU A 159 10.33 3.42 -2.42
CA LEU A 159 10.41 2.06 -2.97
C LEU A 159 10.67 2.05 -4.48
N VAL A 160 10.03 2.92 -5.25
CA VAL A 160 10.27 3.03 -6.70
C VAL A 160 11.70 3.53 -6.97
N LEU A 161 12.18 4.52 -6.22
CA LEU A 161 13.54 5.04 -6.32
C LEU A 161 14.59 3.97 -5.99
N ALA A 162 14.34 3.14 -4.98
CA ALA A 162 15.21 2.01 -4.64
C ALA A 162 15.31 1.00 -5.79
N HIS A 163 14.19 0.66 -6.45
CA HIS A 163 14.18 -0.20 -7.64
C HIS A 163 14.95 0.39 -8.82
N LEU A 164 15.02 1.72 -8.92
CA LEU A 164 15.78 2.42 -9.96
C LEU A 164 17.27 2.62 -9.61
N GLY A 165 17.72 2.19 -8.43
CA GLY A 165 19.09 2.41 -7.96
C GLY A 165 19.38 3.85 -7.51
N ALA A 166 18.36 4.70 -7.37
CA ALA A 166 18.50 6.08 -6.91
C ALA A 166 18.59 6.16 -5.37
N PHE A 167 19.56 5.46 -4.78
CA PHE A 167 19.59 5.12 -3.35
C PHE A 167 19.58 6.33 -2.41
N THR A 168 20.29 7.42 -2.73
CA THR A 168 20.26 8.63 -1.88
C THR A 168 18.86 9.25 -1.83
N ALA A 169 18.21 9.41 -2.98
CA ALA A 169 16.86 9.95 -3.04
C ALA A 169 15.84 8.97 -2.41
N ALA A 170 16.03 7.67 -2.63
CA ALA A 170 15.21 6.63 -2.01
C ALA A 170 15.27 6.72 -0.48
N ARG A 171 16.47 6.92 0.09
CA ARG A 171 16.67 7.07 1.53
C ARG A 171 15.88 8.26 2.09
N ASP A 172 15.92 9.40 1.41
CA ASP A 172 15.24 10.62 1.89
C ASP A 172 13.72 10.45 1.94
N GLU A 173 13.12 9.86 0.90
CA GLU A 173 11.69 9.55 0.84
C GLU A 173 11.30 8.47 1.87
N LEU A 174 12.07 7.39 1.98
CA LEU A 174 11.80 6.33 2.93
C LEU A 174 11.97 6.79 4.39
N ARG A 175 12.93 7.68 4.69
CA ARG A 175 13.07 8.27 6.04
C ARG A 175 11.89 9.18 6.37
N THR A 176 11.38 9.92 5.39
CA THR A 176 10.12 10.69 5.56
C THR A 176 8.95 9.76 5.91
N ALA A 177 8.84 8.62 5.21
CA ALA A 177 7.82 7.61 5.52
C ALA A 177 8.00 6.99 6.91
N GLU A 178 9.23 6.57 7.28
CA GLU A 178 9.53 5.98 8.59
C GLU A 178 9.26 6.95 9.75
N ALA A 179 9.54 8.25 9.58
CA ALA A 179 9.24 9.27 10.59
C ALA A 179 7.74 9.42 10.89
N LEU A 180 6.88 9.10 9.92
CA LEU A 180 5.41 9.14 10.06
C LEU A 180 4.79 7.77 10.37
N ALA A 181 5.60 6.71 10.32
CA ALA A 181 5.14 5.34 10.19
C ALA A 181 4.26 4.85 11.33
N GLU A 182 4.58 5.20 12.58
CA GLU A 182 3.84 4.70 13.75
C GLU A 182 2.36 5.13 13.77
N ARG A 183 2.07 6.32 13.22
CA ARG A 183 0.73 6.91 13.23
C ARG A 183 -0.02 6.73 11.92
N HIS A 184 0.71 6.61 10.81
CA HIS A 184 0.15 6.81 9.49
C HIS A 184 0.32 5.62 8.54
N LEU A 185 1.21 4.67 8.84
CA LEU A 185 1.42 3.51 8.00
C LEU A 185 0.86 2.24 8.64
N VAL A 186 0.26 1.40 7.81
CA VAL A 186 -0.16 0.05 8.19
C VAL A 186 1.06 -0.83 8.44
N ARG A 187 0.89 -1.93 9.18
CA ARG A 187 2.01 -2.76 9.62
C ARG A 187 2.83 -3.35 8.46
N THR A 188 2.18 -3.70 7.34
CA THR A 188 2.84 -4.16 6.11
C THR A 188 3.75 -3.09 5.51
N ASP A 189 3.24 -1.86 5.40
CA ASP A 189 3.98 -0.69 4.94
C ASP A 189 5.18 -0.37 5.84
N ARG A 190 5.01 -0.46 7.16
CA ARG A 190 6.11 -0.28 8.13
C ARG A 190 7.22 -1.31 7.94
N LEU A 191 6.84 -2.57 7.70
CA LEU A 191 7.76 -3.66 7.45
C LEU A 191 8.52 -3.47 6.13
N GLU A 192 7.81 -3.15 5.04
CA GLU A 192 8.42 -2.90 3.73
C GLU A 192 9.33 -1.66 3.77
N CYS A 193 8.90 -0.59 4.47
CA CYS A 193 9.69 0.64 4.67
C CYS A 193 11.04 0.35 5.33
N ARG A 194 11.03 -0.30 6.50
CA ARG A 194 12.26 -0.62 7.25
C ARG A 194 13.17 -1.57 6.49
N GLY A 195 12.60 -2.58 5.83
CA GLY A 195 13.38 -3.48 4.99
C GLY A 195 14.01 -2.76 3.80
N ALA A 196 13.28 -1.85 3.16
CA ALA A 196 13.80 -1.07 2.05
C ALA A 196 14.87 -0.08 2.50
N LEU A 197 14.70 0.59 3.65
CA LEU A 197 15.74 1.41 4.26
C LEU A 197 16.98 0.58 4.56
N ALA A 198 16.83 -0.64 5.10
CA ALA A 198 17.97 -1.51 5.37
C ALA A 198 18.74 -1.86 4.09
N TYR A 199 18.02 -2.20 3.03
CA TYR A 199 18.62 -2.50 1.73
C TYR A 199 19.34 -1.26 1.15
N VAL A 200 18.71 -0.09 1.22
CA VAL A 200 19.30 1.18 0.75
C VAL A 200 20.54 1.55 1.56
N ALA A 201 20.50 1.44 2.89
CA ALA A 201 21.63 1.68 3.78
C ALA A 201 22.80 0.76 3.44
N TYR A 202 22.54 -0.54 3.24
CA TYR A 202 23.56 -1.49 2.77
C TYR A 202 24.19 -1.05 1.44
N CYS A 203 23.37 -0.69 0.44
CA CYS A 203 23.88 -0.23 -0.87
C CYS A 203 24.69 1.07 -0.79
N LEU A 204 24.47 1.89 0.24
CA LEU A 204 25.23 3.11 0.51
C LEU A 204 26.48 2.86 1.38
N GLY A 205 26.73 1.61 1.81
CA GLY A 205 27.85 1.24 2.68
C GLY A 205 27.61 1.53 4.17
N GLU A 206 26.39 1.84 4.57
CA GLU A 206 25.98 2.18 5.93
C GLU A 206 25.58 0.89 6.69
N ILE A 207 26.53 -0.02 6.88
CA ILE A 207 26.27 -1.41 7.32
C ILE A 207 25.65 -1.48 8.73
N GLU A 208 26.12 -0.67 9.67
CA GLU A 208 25.57 -0.63 11.03
C GLU A 208 24.11 -0.19 11.04
N GLU A 209 23.77 0.83 10.26
CA GLU A 209 22.39 1.30 10.10
C GLU A 209 21.54 0.20 9.43
N ALA A 210 22.07 -0.46 8.40
CA ALA A 210 21.39 -1.58 7.75
C ALA A 210 21.05 -2.72 8.74
N ARG A 211 22.00 -3.08 9.63
CA ARG A 211 21.77 -4.09 10.69
C ARG A 211 20.67 -3.67 11.65
N GLU A 212 20.70 -2.42 12.13
CA GLU A 212 19.68 -1.90 13.04
C GLU A 212 18.29 -1.97 12.40
N LEU A 213 18.17 -1.54 11.15
CA LEU A 213 16.91 -1.54 10.42
C LEU A 213 16.38 -2.96 10.17
N VAL A 214 17.25 -3.93 9.87
CA VAL A 214 16.87 -5.36 9.83
C VAL A 214 16.32 -5.82 11.17
N GLY A 215 16.98 -5.46 12.28
CA GLY A 215 16.50 -5.76 13.63
C GLY A 215 15.10 -5.20 13.88
N ARG A 216 14.90 -3.91 13.61
CA ARG A 216 13.61 -3.21 13.76
C ARG A 216 12.52 -3.74 12.83
N ALA A 217 12.88 -4.29 11.67
CA ALA A 217 11.95 -4.99 10.78
C ALA A 217 11.53 -6.35 11.37
N ARG A 218 12.47 -7.11 11.96
CA ARG A 218 12.19 -8.39 12.63
C ARG A 218 11.32 -8.23 13.88
N GLU A 219 11.50 -7.16 14.64
CA GLU A 219 10.62 -6.82 15.77
C GLU A 219 9.15 -6.64 15.35
N LEU A 220 8.90 -6.13 14.14
CA LEU A 220 7.53 -6.04 13.60
C LEU A 220 6.92 -7.41 13.28
N LEU A 221 7.72 -8.47 13.16
CA LEU A 221 7.24 -9.83 12.92
C LEU A 221 6.99 -10.60 14.23
N SER A 222 7.62 -10.19 15.33
CA SER A 222 7.47 -10.82 16.65
C SER A 222 6.54 -10.07 17.61
N GLY A 223 6.22 -8.79 17.33
CA GLY A 223 5.36 -7.99 18.20
C GLY A 223 3.88 -8.40 18.20
N ALA A 224 3.11 -7.91 19.18
CA ALA A 224 1.67 -8.08 19.24
C ALA A 224 0.98 -7.59 17.95
N GLY A 225 0.03 -8.37 17.44
CA GLY A 225 -0.64 -8.12 16.14
C GLY A 225 0.12 -8.67 14.91
N SER A 226 1.22 -9.40 15.11
CA SER A 226 1.91 -10.09 14.01
C SER A 226 1.26 -11.45 13.76
N GLY A 227 0.44 -11.53 12.72
CA GLY A 227 -0.14 -12.79 12.23
C GLY A 227 0.84 -13.58 11.36
N PRO A 228 0.63 -14.90 11.19
CA PRO A 228 1.44 -15.73 10.30
C PRO A 228 1.38 -15.27 8.83
N GLU A 229 0.35 -14.52 8.45
CA GLU A 229 0.21 -13.88 7.14
C GLU A 229 1.33 -12.87 6.88
N LEU A 230 1.64 -12.01 7.86
CA LEU A 230 2.70 -11.01 7.74
C LEU A 230 4.07 -11.67 7.59
N ALA A 231 4.33 -12.71 8.37
CA ALA A 231 5.57 -13.49 8.32
C ALA A 231 5.77 -14.23 6.98
N ARG A 232 4.68 -14.65 6.33
CA ARG A 232 4.73 -15.28 4.99
C ARG A 232 4.64 -14.28 3.84
N SER A 233 4.37 -13.00 4.13
CA SER A 233 4.15 -12.00 3.11
C SER A 233 5.43 -11.62 2.37
N GLY A 234 5.29 -11.09 1.15
CA GLY A 234 6.41 -10.53 0.40
C GLY A 234 6.94 -9.19 0.94
N PHE A 235 6.24 -8.56 1.90
CA PHE A 235 6.64 -7.26 2.46
C PHE A 235 7.93 -7.34 3.28
N ARG A 236 8.29 -8.53 3.80
CA ARG A 236 9.57 -8.74 4.47
C ARG A 236 10.76 -8.88 3.52
N ALA A 237 10.52 -9.09 2.23
CA ALA A 237 11.58 -9.44 1.28
C ALA A 237 12.76 -8.45 1.29
N PRO A 238 12.57 -7.12 1.33
CA PRO A 238 13.69 -6.19 1.40
C PRO A 238 14.58 -6.40 2.65
N ALA A 239 13.97 -6.67 3.81
CA ALA A 239 14.72 -6.93 5.05
C ALA A 239 15.51 -8.24 4.98
N GLU A 240 14.92 -9.30 4.40
CA GLU A 240 15.60 -10.59 4.22
C GLU A 240 16.76 -10.49 3.22
N ILE A 241 16.57 -9.71 2.13
CA ILE A 241 17.63 -9.43 1.15
C ILE A 241 18.77 -8.67 1.82
N ALA A 242 18.48 -7.59 2.55
CA ALA A 242 19.49 -6.81 3.25
C ALA A 242 20.25 -7.67 4.27
N ALA A 243 19.54 -8.49 5.07
CA ALA A 243 20.16 -9.40 6.03
C ALA A 243 21.10 -10.41 5.37
N ALA A 244 20.70 -10.99 4.23
CA ALA A 244 21.53 -11.91 3.48
C ALA A 244 22.80 -11.24 2.92
N LEU A 245 22.68 -10.03 2.39
CA LEU A 245 23.81 -9.26 1.87
C LEU A 245 24.82 -8.91 2.97
N ILE A 246 24.34 -8.46 4.13
CA ILE A 246 25.19 -8.21 5.31
C ILE A 246 25.93 -9.47 5.74
N ALA A 247 25.22 -10.60 5.84
CA ALA A 247 25.82 -11.86 6.26
C ALA A 247 26.91 -12.35 5.29
N VAL A 248 26.73 -12.15 3.97
CA VAL A 248 27.76 -12.48 2.98
C VAL A 248 29.02 -11.63 3.17
N ASP A 249 28.87 -10.32 3.40
CA ASP A 249 30.04 -9.45 3.61
C ASP A 249 30.77 -9.73 4.92
N GLU A 250 30.09 -10.21 5.97
CA GLU A 250 30.72 -10.64 7.22
C GLU A 250 31.54 -11.93 7.09
N THR A 251 31.33 -12.69 6.02
CA THR A 251 32.08 -13.94 5.74
C THR A 251 33.29 -13.75 4.81
N ARG A 252 33.54 -12.51 4.35
CA ARG A 252 34.69 -12.14 3.52
C ARG A 252 35.85 -11.64 4.37
#